data_AF-A0A5E8B155-F1
#
_entry.id   AF-A0A5E8B155-F1
#
_cell.length_a   1.000
_cell.length_b   1.000
_cell.length_c   1.000
_cell.angle_alpha   90.00
_cell.angle_beta   90.00
_cell.angle_gamma   90.00
#
_symmetry.space_group_name_H-M   'P 1'
#
loop_
_entity.id
_entity.type
_entity.pdbx_description
1 polymer ?
#
loop_
_entity_poly.entity_id
_entity_poly.type
_entity_poly.pdbx_seq_one_letter_code
_entity_poly.pdbx_strand_id
1 'polypeptide(L)'
;MYRSIIGKLIYAANCARPDLAVAVSFLCRYMQSPKSIHMEAAKHTLRYLKGTAELGLEYRAQKVYKLVGYSDADYAQDKQDRKSFTGYVFILSGGPITWACRKQVSPASSSVESEYMSLSDASKECFWINQLLSLCKIPVPLPVTMFEDNQGCIALAQNPVFHRRTKHIDVRYHVVRHYIRSGVIHLEYLDTQVMLADMFTKNLGRVKFETLRGLLGMKAVGDSATRGGVEHAMLSQTSAVDNAREFGWETMVDNLCLF
;
A
#
# COMPACT_ATOMS: atom_id res chain seq x y z
N MET A 1 -29.82 11.83 7.23
CA MET A 1 -29.02 12.40 6.11
C MET A 1 -27.56 11.96 6.12
N TYR A 2 -26.76 12.28 7.15
CA TYR A 2 -25.32 11.97 7.21
C TYR A 2 -24.98 10.50 6.92
N ARG A 3 -25.59 9.55 7.63
CA ARG A 3 -25.35 8.11 7.46
C ARG A 3 -25.59 7.60 6.03
N SER A 4 -26.58 8.16 5.33
CA SER A 4 -26.86 7.80 3.93
C SER A 4 -25.76 8.29 2.99
N ILE A 5 -25.25 9.51 3.19
CA ILE A 5 -24.11 10.04 2.44
C ILE A 5 -22.88 9.16 2.68
N ILE A 6 -22.56 8.87 3.95
CA ILE A 6 -21.39 8.07 4.30
C ILE A 6 -21.52 6.64 3.74
N GLY A 7 -22.70 6.02 3.81
CA GLY A 7 -22.93 4.70 3.21
C GLY A 7 -22.61 4.65 1.71
N LYS A 8 -23.03 5.67 0.95
CA LYS A 8 -22.70 5.80 -0.49
C LYS A 8 -21.21 6.04 -0.72
N LEU A 9 -20.59 6.86 0.12
CA LEU A 9 -19.15 7.12 0.06
C LEU A 9 -18.32 5.88 0.40
N ILE A 10 -18.74 5.05 1.35
CA ILE A 10 -18.11 3.76 1.67
C ILE A 10 -18.13 2.85 0.45
N TYR A 11 -19.28 2.74 -0.21
CA TYR A 11 -19.39 1.94 -1.43
C TYR A 11 -18.43 2.45 -2.52
N ALA A 12 -18.43 3.76 -2.80
CA ALA A 12 -17.50 4.34 -3.75
C ALA A 12 -16.03 4.07 -3.37
N ALA A 13 -15.67 4.29 -2.11
CA ALA A 13 -14.30 4.13 -1.61
C ALA A 13 -13.79 2.69 -1.67
N ASN A 14 -14.66 1.70 -1.51
CA ASN A 14 -14.30 0.29 -1.50
C ASN A 14 -14.39 -0.38 -2.89
N CYS A 15 -15.12 0.20 -3.84
CA CYS A 15 -15.36 -0.42 -5.14
C CYS A 15 -14.63 0.26 -6.31
N ALA A 16 -14.51 1.59 -6.32
CA ALA A 16 -14.06 2.31 -7.52
C ALA A 16 -13.18 3.54 -7.24
N ARG A 17 -13.19 4.07 -6.02
CA ARG A 17 -12.57 5.35 -5.65
C ARG A 17 -11.64 5.18 -4.44
N PRO A 18 -10.55 4.41 -4.56
CA PRO A 18 -9.61 4.19 -3.46
C PRO A 18 -9.01 5.49 -2.91
N ASP A 19 -8.96 6.54 -3.74
CA ASP A 19 -8.54 7.90 -3.38
C ASP A 19 -9.42 8.56 -2.30
N LEU A 20 -10.58 7.99 -1.97
CA LEU A 20 -11.45 8.46 -0.89
C LEU A 20 -11.20 7.77 0.46
N ALA A 21 -10.39 6.70 0.51
CA ALA A 21 -10.34 5.77 1.64
C ALA A 21 -10.10 6.47 2.99
N VAL A 22 -9.12 7.37 3.07
CA VAL A 22 -8.79 8.12 4.30
C VAL A 22 -9.93 9.06 4.70
N ALA A 23 -10.47 9.84 3.76
CA ALA A 23 -11.54 10.78 4.03
C ALA A 23 -12.79 10.06 4.55
N VAL A 24 -13.16 8.94 3.93
CA VAL A 24 -14.32 8.14 4.34
C VAL A 24 -14.06 7.46 5.69
N SER A 25 -12.87 6.90 5.91
CA SER A 25 -12.47 6.32 7.20
C SER A 25 -12.59 7.32 8.35
N PHE A 26 -12.22 8.58 8.13
CA PHE A 26 -12.42 9.64 9.11
C PHE A 26 -13.91 9.95 9.35
N LEU A 27 -14.70 10.12 8.29
CA LEU A 27 -16.12 10.44 8.40
C LEU A 27 -16.94 9.32 9.08
N CYS A 28 -16.56 8.06 8.87
CA CYS A 28 -17.20 6.90 9.50
C CYS A 28 -17.18 6.96 11.04
N ARG A 29 -16.15 7.57 11.64
CA ARG A 29 -16.00 7.66 13.11
C ARG A 29 -17.13 8.44 13.76
N TYR A 30 -17.76 9.36 13.02
CA TYR A 30 -18.81 10.24 13.52
C TYR A 30 -20.21 9.83 13.06
N MET A 31 -20.39 8.58 12.62
CA MET A 31 -21.70 8.07 12.16
C MET A 31 -22.79 8.08 13.24
N GLN A 32 -22.40 7.90 14.50
CA GLN A 32 -23.35 7.86 15.62
C GLN A 32 -23.86 9.25 15.98
N SER A 33 -22.95 10.22 16.11
CA SER A 33 -23.26 11.61 16.51
C SER A 33 -22.47 12.62 15.66
N PRO A 34 -22.92 12.90 14.42
CA PRO A 34 -22.26 13.85 13.54
C PRO A 34 -22.55 15.30 13.96
N LYS A 35 -21.53 16.17 13.86
CA LYS A 35 -21.59 17.60 14.08
C LYS A 35 -21.61 18.34 12.74
N SER A 36 -21.91 19.64 12.76
CA SER A 36 -21.91 20.50 11.56
C SER A 36 -20.60 20.40 10.78
N ILE A 37 -19.46 20.43 11.47
CA ILE A 37 -18.13 20.28 10.85
C ILE A 37 -17.94 18.94 10.11
N HIS A 38 -18.54 17.85 10.62
CA HIS A 38 -18.47 16.54 9.95
C HIS A 38 -19.36 16.51 8.70
N MET A 39 -20.51 17.18 8.74
CA MET A 39 -21.36 17.34 7.56
C MET A 39 -20.67 18.19 6.47
N GLU A 40 -19.96 19.25 6.86
CA GLU A 40 -19.20 20.06 5.90
C GLU A 40 -18.03 19.29 5.27
N ALA A 41 -17.33 18.47 6.07
CA ALA A 41 -16.32 17.55 5.55
C ALA A 41 -16.93 16.53 4.57
N ALA A 42 -18.10 15.96 4.87
CA ALA A 42 -18.78 15.04 3.95
C ALA A 42 -19.19 15.73 2.63
N LYS A 43 -19.70 16.97 2.70
CA LYS A 43 -20.00 17.78 1.50
C LYS A 43 -18.73 18.10 0.71
N HIS A 44 -17.62 18.35 1.37
CA HIS A 44 -16.32 18.56 0.72
C HIS A 44 -15.91 17.31 -0.08
N THR A 45 -16.01 16.12 0.50
CA THR A 45 -15.75 14.84 -0.20
C THR A 45 -16.68 14.65 -1.41
N LEU A 46 -17.96 15.02 -1.29
CA LEU A 46 -18.90 14.97 -2.42
C LEU A 46 -18.55 15.97 -3.54
N ARG A 47 -18.09 17.18 -3.19
CA ARG A 47 -17.62 18.16 -4.18
C ARG A 47 -16.37 17.67 -4.91
N TYR A 48 -15.44 17.06 -4.18
CA TYR A 48 -14.26 16.42 -4.78
C TYR A 48 -14.67 15.32 -5.76
N LEU A 49 -15.58 14.43 -5.38
CA LEU A 49 -16.12 13.39 -6.28
C LEU A 49 -16.75 13.99 -7.53
N LYS A 50 -17.57 15.04 -7.38
CA LYS A 50 -18.21 15.71 -8.51
C LYS A 50 -17.19 16.36 -9.45
N GLY A 51 -16.14 16.97 -8.90
CA GLY A 51 -15.08 17.61 -9.68
C GLY A 51 -14.03 16.64 -10.25
N THR A 52 -14.18 15.34 -9.98
CA THR A 52 -13.29 14.27 -10.48
C THR A 52 -14.11 13.08 -10.97
N ALA A 53 -15.30 13.35 -11.49
CA ALA A 53 -16.25 12.32 -11.91
C ALA A 53 -15.75 11.54 -13.13
N GLU A 54 -14.88 12.17 -13.92
CA GLU A 54 -14.18 11.61 -15.07
C GLU A 54 -13.05 10.65 -14.68
N LEU A 55 -12.62 10.61 -13.42
CA LEU A 55 -11.56 9.71 -12.99
C LEU A 55 -12.08 8.29 -12.74
N GLY A 56 -11.38 7.30 -13.30
CA GLY A 56 -11.61 5.88 -13.08
C GLY A 56 -10.29 5.11 -12.95
N LEU A 57 -10.39 3.87 -12.46
CA LEU A 57 -9.27 2.94 -12.39
C LEU A 57 -8.97 2.38 -13.78
N GLU A 58 -7.72 2.52 -14.22
CA GLU A 58 -7.22 1.94 -15.45
C GLU A 58 -6.59 0.57 -15.18
N TYR A 59 -7.13 -0.48 -15.81
CA TYR A 59 -6.50 -1.80 -15.85
C TYR A 59 -6.01 -2.07 -17.26
N ARG A 60 -4.79 -2.59 -17.38
CA ARG A 60 -4.18 -2.90 -18.68
C ARG A 60 -4.00 -4.39 -18.83
N ALA A 61 -4.33 -4.92 -20.00
CA ALA A 61 -4.00 -6.30 -20.33
C ALA A 61 -2.47 -6.45 -20.34
N GLN A 62 -1.96 -7.45 -19.63
CA GLN A 62 -0.55 -7.78 -19.53
C GLN A 62 -0.35 -9.25 -19.86
N LYS A 63 0.78 -9.59 -20.50
CA LYS A 63 1.15 -10.99 -20.75
C LYS A 63 1.60 -11.71 -19.48
N VAL A 64 2.18 -10.96 -18.54
CA VAL A 64 2.68 -11.45 -17.26
C VAL A 64 1.97 -10.67 -16.15
N TYR A 65 1.35 -11.39 -15.22
CA TYR A 65 0.72 -10.80 -14.05
C TYR A 65 1.77 -10.60 -12.95
N LYS A 66 2.05 -9.33 -12.61
CA LYS A 66 2.92 -8.99 -11.49
C LYS A 66 2.07 -8.37 -10.38
N LEU A 67 2.04 -9.03 -9.23
CA LEU A 67 1.45 -8.51 -8.00
C LEU A 67 2.54 -7.75 -7.24
N VAL A 68 2.20 -6.57 -6.74
CA VAL A 68 3.08 -5.76 -5.88
C VAL A 68 2.23 -5.16 -4.76
N GLY A 69 2.71 -5.22 -3.52
CA GLY A 69 2.08 -4.59 -2.37
C GLY A 69 2.85 -3.39 -1.84
N TYR A 70 2.14 -2.45 -1.23
CA TYR A 70 2.69 -1.29 -0.52
C TYR A 70 2.06 -1.28 0.88
N SER A 71 2.85 -1.05 1.92
CA SER A 71 2.39 -1.01 3.31
C SER A 71 2.95 0.22 4.02
N ASP A 72 2.11 0.97 4.72
CA ASP A 72 2.50 2.14 5.53
C ASP A 72 1.62 2.21 6.79
N ALA A 73 2.08 2.96 7.79
CA ALA A 73 1.33 3.28 8.98
C ALA A 73 1.47 4.75 9.39
N ASP A 74 0.36 5.34 9.84
CA ASP A 74 0.38 6.67 10.43
C ASP A 74 0.40 6.58 11.96
N TYR A 75 1.60 6.75 12.55
CA TYR A 75 1.85 6.53 13.97
C TYR A 75 1.09 7.51 14.88
N ALA A 76 0.29 6.96 15.80
CA ALA A 76 -0.39 7.70 16.86
C ALA A 76 -1.22 8.91 16.38
N GLN A 77 -1.77 8.82 15.17
CA GLN A 77 -2.55 9.86 14.51
C GLN A 77 -3.87 10.17 15.24
N ASP A 78 -4.48 9.19 15.89
CA ASP A 78 -5.69 9.44 16.67
C ASP A 78 -5.38 10.15 17.99
N LYS A 79 -5.90 11.36 18.17
CA LYS A 79 -5.67 12.16 19.38
C LYS A 79 -6.38 11.63 20.63
N GLN A 80 -7.40 10.78 20.47
CA GLN A 80 -8.19 10.27 21.60
C GLN A 80 -7.55 9.05 22.26
N ASP A 81 -7.15 8.07 21.47
CA ASP A 81 -6.61 6.80 21.97
C ASP A 81 -5.18 6.50 21.50
N ARG A 82 -4.54 7.45 20.79
CA ARG A 82 -3.16 7.36 20.28
C ARG A 82 -2.90 6.12 19.43
N LYS A 83 -3.95 5.56 18.82
CA LYS A 83 -3.80 4.42 17.91
C LYS A 83 -3.40 4.91 16.52
N SER A 84 -2.56 4.11 15.88
CA SER A 84 -2.08 4.35 14.52
C SER A 84 -3.10 3.90 13.48
N PHE A 85 -2.89 4.32 12.23
CA PHE A 85 -3.65 3.83 11.07
C PHE A 85 -2.75 2.93 10.25
N THR A 86 -3.27 1.77 9.87
CA THR A 86 -2.66 0.84 8.91
C THR A 86 -3.26 1.12 7.54
N GLY A 87 -2.39 1.25 6.56
CA GLY A 87 -2.77 1.36 5.16
C GLY A 87 -1.95 0.44 4.29
N TYR A 88 -2.61 -0.18 3.32
CA TYR A 88 -1.93 -0.95 2.28
C TYR A 88 -2.71 -0.90 0.98
N VAL A 89 -2.01 -1.18 -0.11
CA VAL A 89 -2.60 -1.37 -1.44
C VAL A 89 -1.82 -2.43 -2.21
N PHE A 90 -2.54 -3.26 -2.94
CA PHE A 90 -1.97 -4.23 -3.87
C PHE A 90 -2.34 -3.88 -5.29
N ILE A 91 -1.32 -3.80 -6.15
CA ILE A 91 -1.42 -3.48 -7.56
C ILE A 91 -1.25 -4.76 -8.38
N LEU A 92 -2.14 -4.96 -9.34
CA LEU A 92 -2.08 -6.01 -10.35
C LEU A 92 -2.44 -5.41 -11.70
N SER A 93 -1.62 -5.68 -12.73
CA SER A 93 -1.91 -5.22 -14.11
C SER A 93 -2.11 -3.71 -14.25
N GLY A 94 -1.35 -2.93 -13.48
CA GLY A 94 -1.35 -1.46 -13.53
C GLY A 94 -2.45 -0.78 -12.72
N GLY A 95 -3.29 -1.53 -12.02
CA GLY A 95 -4.36 -0.98 -11.17
C GLY A 95 -4.48 -1.67 -9.80
N PRO A 96 -5.06 -1.02 -8.80
CA PRO A 96 -5.26 -1.57 -7.47
C PRO A 96 -6.36 -2.63 -7.48
N ILE A 97 -6.12 -3.75 -6.81
CA ILE A 97 -7.11 -4.85 -6.69
C ILE A 97 -7.64 -5.01 -5.26
N THR A 98 -6.86 -4.61 -4.26
CA THR A 98 -7.30 -4.51 -2.87
C THR A 98 -6.52 -3.41 -2.17
N TRP A 99 -7.19 -2.74 -1.24
CA TRP A 99 -6.62 -1.68 -0.43
C TRP A 99 -7.34 -1.62 0.92
N ALA A 100 -6.67 -1.06 1.91
CA ALA A 100 -7.26 -0.86 3.22
C ALA A 100 -6.76 0.44 3.84
N CYS A 101 -7.66 1.12 4.55
CA CYS A 101 -7.35 2.19 5.50
C CYS A 101 -8.07 1.83 6.80
N ARG A 102 -7.33 1.41 7.82
CA ARG A 102 -7.93 0.88 9.06
C ARG A 102 -7.21 1.42 10.28
N LYS A 103 -7.98 1.73 11.32
CA LYS A 103 -7.41 2.05 12.63
C LYS A 103 -6.85 0.77 13.26
N GLN A 104 -5.65 0.82 13.79
CA GLN A 104 -5.06 -0.32 14.51
C GLN A 104 -5.87 -0.62 15.77
N VAL A 105 -5.97 -1.92 16.12
CA VAL A 105 -6.74 -2.38 17.28
C VAL A 105 -6.02 -2.03 18.58
N SER A 106 -4.71 -2.27 18.64
CA SER A 106 -3.83 -1.92 19.75
C SER A 106 -3.01 -0.67 19.41
N PRO A 107 -2.66 0.15 20.41
CA PRO A 107 -1.69 1.22 20.23
C PRO A 107 -0.30 0.63 19.98
N ALA A 108 0.49 1.29 19.15
CA ALA A 108 1.91 0.99 18.95
C ALA A 108 2.77 1.82 19.90
N SER A 109 3.89 1.27 20.35
CA SER A 109 4.85 1.94 21.22
C SER A 109 5.90 2.75 20.43
N SER A 110 5.99 2.56 19.11
CA SER A 110 6.89 3.28 18.21
C SER A 110 6.36 3.30 16.77
N SER A 111 6.92 4.17 15.93
CA SER A 111 6.62 4.19 14.49
C SER A 111 6.99 2.86 13.82
N VAL A 112 8.18 2.33 14.11
CA VAL A 112 8.63 1.02 13.60
C VAL A 112 7.65 -0.09 13.94
N GLU A 113 7.10 -0.08 15.17
CA GLU A 113 6.09 -1.04 15.56
C GLU A 113 4.79 -0.87 14.76
N SER A 114 4.30 0.35 14.56
CA SER A 114 3.08 0.55 13.77
C SER A 114 3.26 0.17 12.31
N GLU A 115 4.42 0.44 11.71
CA GLU A 115 4.77 -0.02 10.36
C GLU A 115 4.76 -1.55 10.30
N TYR A 116 5.43 -2.20 11.26
CA TYR A 116 5.49 -3.65 11.31
C TYR A 116 4.10 -4.28 11.50
N MET A 117 3.24 -3.63 12.28
CA MET A 117 1.85 -4.03 12.44
C MET A 117 1.09 -3.94 11.10
N SER A 118 1.29 -2.88 10.33
CA SER A 118 0.74 -2.70 8.99
C SER A 118 1.24 -3.75 8.02
N LEU A 119 2.55 -3.97 7.99
CA LEU A 119 3.21 -4.95 7.16
C LEU A 119 2.74 -6.37 7.46
N SER A 120 2.50 -6.70 8.73
CA SER A 120 1.95 -8.00 9.13
C SER A 120 0.54 -8.23 8.59
N ASP A 121 -0.30 -7.20 8.58
CA ASP A 121 -1.66 -7.29 8.04
C ASP A 121 -1.63 -7.35 6.50
N ALA A 122 -0.80 -6.53 5.86
CA ALA A 122 -0.57 -6.59 4.41
C ALA A 122 0.00 -7.95 3.97
N SER A 123 0.90 -8.56 4.74
CA SER A 123 1.48 -9.89 4.40
C SER A 123 0.42 -11.00 4.39
N LYS A 124 -0.55 -10.95 5.32
CA LYS A 124 -1.67 -11.91 5.34
C LYS A 124 -2.59 -11.70 4.15
N GLU A 125 -2.87 -10.44 3.80
CA GLU A 125 -3.65 -10.10 2.61
C GLU A 125 -2.94 -10.62 1.35
N CYS A 126 -1.62 -10.37 1.21
CA CYS A 126 -0.81 -10.87 0.10
C CYS A 126 -0.93 -12.39 -0.07
N PHE A 127 -0.80 -13.13 1.03
CA PHE A 127 -0.95 -14.58 1.02
C PHE A 127 -2.36 -14.98 0.53
N TRP A 128 -3.41 -14.32 1.04
CA TRP A 128 -4.78 -14.61 0.63
C TRP A 128 -5.04 -14.30 -0.86
N ILE A 129 -4.56 -13.15 -1.36
CA ILE A 129 -4.64 -12.80 -2.79
C ILE A 129 -3.97 -13.87 -3.63
N ASN A 130 -2.77 -14.30 -3.24
CA ASN A 130 -2.03 -15.29 -4.02
C ASN A 130 -2.76 -16.64 -4.10
N GLN A 131 -3.40 -17.06 -3.00
CA GLN A 131 -4.27 -18.24 -3.00
C GLN A 131 -5.48 -18.06 -3.91
N LEU A 132 -6.14 -16.89 -3.88
CA LEU A 132 -7.28 -16.58 -4.74
C LEU A 132 -6.88 -16.58 -6.22
N LEU A 133 -5.78 -15.92 -6.58
CA LEU A 133 -5.30 -15.86 -7.96
C LEU A 133 -4.90 -17.25 -8.48
N SER A 134 -4.28 -18.07 -7.63
CA SER A 134 -3.98 -19.48 -7.95
C SER A 134 -5.26 -20.29 -8.25
N LEU A 135 -6.31 -20.14 -7.43
CA LEU A 135 -7.62 -20.78 -7.70
C LEU A 135 -8.23 -20.32 -9.02
N CYS A 136 -8.07 -19.04 -9.37
CA CYS A 136 -8.49 -18.47 -10.64
C CYS A 136 -7.57 -18.83 -11.82
N LYS A 137 -6.50 -19.61 -11.61
CA LYS A 137 -5.49 -19.98 -12.61
C LYS A 137 -4.78 -18.75 -13.22
N ILE A 138 -4.59 -17.70 -12.43
CA ILE A 138 -3.84 -16.50 -12.79
C ILE A 138 -2.44 -16.63 -12.18
N PRO A 139 -1.41 -16.97 -12.98
CA PRO A 139 -0.07 -17.20 -12.44
C PRO A 139 0.58 -15.86 -12.06
N VAL A 140 0.96 -15.72 -10.79
CA VAL A 140 1.76 -14.60 -10.29
C VAL A 140 3.11 -15.14 -9.82
N PRO A 141 4.23 -14.56 -10.27
CA PRO A 141 5.55 -14.93 -9.77
C PRO A 141 5.69 -14.68 -8.28
N LEU A 142 6.34 -15.62 -7.58
CA LEU A 142 6.76 -15.49 -6.19
C LEU A 142 8.28 -15.31 -6.11
N PRO A 143 8.80 -14.59 -5.09
CA PRO A 143 8.05 -13.87 -4.05
C PRO A 143 7.37 -12.59 -4.58
N VAL A 144 6.27 -12.18 -3.94
CA VAL A 144 5.63 -10.87 -4.19
C VAL A 144 6.47 -9.77 -3.56
N THR A 145 6.81 -8.73 -4.32
CA THR A 145 7.47 -7.54 -3.77
C THR A 145 6.49 -6.74 -2.91
N MET A 146 6.89 -6.50 -1.66
CA MET A 146 6.21 -5.65 -0.69
C MET A 146 7.11 -4.44 -0.42
N PHE A 147 6.64 -3.25 -0.81
CA PHE A 147 7.34 -2.01 -0.55
C PHE A 147 7.04 -1.47 0.85
N GLU A 148 8.07 -0.91 1.46
CA GLU A 148 8.08 -0.33 2.82
C GLU A 148 9.06 0.86 2.85
N ASP A 149 8.68 1.99 3.44
CA ASP A 149 9.53 3.19 3.49
C ASP A 149 10.31 3.32 4.82
N ASN A 150 10.07 2.40 5.77
CA ASN A 150 10.78 2.37 7.04
C ASN A 150 11.88 1.29 7.08
N GLN A 151 13.14 1.73 6.97
CA GLN A 151 14.30 0.83 7.05
C GLN A 151 14.39 0.06 8.38
N GLY A 152 13.93 0.65 9.48
CA GLY A 152 13.85 -0.03 10.78
C GLY A 152 12.87 -1.20 10.76
N CYS A 153 11.73 -1.04 10.10
CA CYS A 153 10.74 -2.10 9.88
C CYS A 153 11.34 -3.25 9.05
N ILE A 154 12.00 -2.92 7.93
CA ILE A 154 12.65 -3.89 7.03
C ILE A 154 13.74 -4.67 7.78
N ALA A 155 14.64 -3.97 8.47
CA ALA A 155 15.73 -4.58 9.22
C ALA A 155 15.20 -5.53 10.31
N LEU A 156 14.10 -5.17 10.96
CA LEU A 156 13.46 -5.97 11.99
C LEU A 156 12.78 -7.22 11.43
N ALA A 157 12.24 -7.15 10.22
CA ALA A 157 11.68 -8.30 9.51
C ALA A 157 12.79 -9.29 9.09
N GLN A 158 13.94 -8.78 8.66
CA GLN A 158 15.05 -9.61 8.18
C GLN A 158 15.88 -10.22 9.33
N ASN A 159 16.08 -9.51 10.45
CA ASN A 159 16.97 -9.95 11.53
C ASN A 159 16.22 -10.51 12.75
N PRO A 160 16.40 -11.80 13.11
CA PRO A 160 15.74 -12.41 14.26
C PRO A 160 16.31 -11.98 15.62
N VAL A 161 17.50 -11.37 15.66
CA VAL A 161 18.27 -11.11 16.89
C VAL A 161 17.75 -9.91 17.71
N PHE A 162 16.92 -9.03 17.12
CA PHE A 162 16.44 -7.80 17.79
C PHE A 162 15.34 -8.02 18.87
N HIS A 163 15.02 -9.27 19.25
CA HIS A 163 13.92 -9.59 20.16
C HIS A 163 14.33 -9.67 21.63
N ARG A 164 14.62 -8.53 22.28
CA ARG A 164 14.77 -8.53 23.75
C ARG A 164 13.51 -8.15 24.54
N ARG A 165 12.39 -7.65 23.97
CA ARG A 165 11.26 -7.18 24.84
C ARG A 165 9.86 -6.90 24.25
N THR A 166 9.42 -7.50 23.14
CA THR A 166 8.13 -7.09 22.49
C THR A 166 7.09 -8.21 22.41
N LYS A 167 6.72 -8.81 23.56
CA LYS A 167 5.73 -9.90 23.66
C LYS A 167 4.36 -9.59 23.04
N HIS A 168 3.94 -8.31 23.05
CA HIS A 168 2.60 -7.90 22.61
C HIS A 168 2.38 -7.95 21.09
N ILE A 169 3.44 -8.11 20.30
CA ILE A 169 3.39 -8.21 18.84
C ILE A 169 4.25 -9.37 18.28
N ASP A 170 4.72 -10.26 19.16
CA ASP A 170 5.60 -11.38 18.82
C ASP A 170 5.03 -12.26 17.69
N VAL A 171 3.73 -12.54 17.74
CA VAL A 171 3.02 -13.29 16.69
C VAL A 171 3.11 -12.58 15.34
N ARG A 172 2.99 -11.24 15.29
CA ARG A 172 3.10 -10.48 14.04
C ARG A 172 4.50 -10.60 13.45
N TYR A 173 5.54 -10.57 14.29
CA TYR A 173 6.92 -10.81 13.86
C TYR A 173 7.09 -12.17 13.20
N HIS A 174 6.59 -13.22 13.86
CA HIS A 174 6.64 -14.57 13.33
C HIS A 174 5.90 -14.71 12.00
N VAL A 175 4.73 -14.08 11.85
CA VAL A 175 3.94 -14.13 10.61
C VAL A 175 4.71 -13.54 9.42
N VAL A 176 5.24 -12.32 9.55
CA VAL A 176 5.98 -11.67 8.45
C VAL A 176 7.22 -12.48 8.08
N ARG A 177 8.00 -12.91 9.09
CA ARG A 177 9.20 -13.73 8.88
C ARG A 177 8.90 -15.08 8.25
N HIS A 178 7.78 -15.70 8.63
CA HIS A 178 7.34 -16.94 8.02
C HIS A 178 7.11 -16.74 6.52
N TYR A 179 6.40 -15.70 6.11
CA TYR A 179 6.14 -15.40 4.69
C TYR A 179 7.39 -15.01 3.89
N ILE A 180 8.36 -14.35 4.53
CA ILE A 180 9.65 -14.07 3.90
C ILE A 180 10.42 -15.39 3.67
N ARG A 181 10.54 -16.22 4.71
CA ARG A 181 11.29 -17.48 4.65
C ARG A 181 10.66 -18.52 3.73
N SER A 182 9.33 -18.53 3.61
CA SER A 182 8.62 -19.41 2.69
C SER A 182 8.60 -18.90 1.25
N GLY A 183 9.23 -17.75 0.97
CA GLY A 183 9.29 -17.17 -0.37
C GLY A 183 7.97 -16.61 -0.87
N VAL A 184 7.01 -16.31 0.02
CA VAL A 184 5.73 -15.68 -0.36
C VAL A 184 5.92 -14.18 -0.62
N ILE A 185 6.71 -13.52 0.22
CA ILE A 185 6.97 -12.08 0.10
C ILE A 185 8.45 -11.76 0.12
N HIS A 186 8.82 -10.67 -0.54
CA HIS A 186 10.13 -10.05 -0.49
C HIS A 186 9.96 -8.58 -0.13
N LEU A 187 10.69 -8.09 0.87
CA LEU A 187 10.62 -6.69 1.29
C LEU A 187 11.65 -5.86 0.53
N GLU A 188 11.21 -4.71 0.02
CA GLU A 188 12.06 -3.76 -0.68
C GLU A 188 11.81 -2.34 -0.16
N TYR A 189 12.88 -1.58 0.03
CA TYR A 189 12.77 -0.19 0.44
C TYR A 189 12.23 0.67 -0.70
N LEU A 190 11.28 1.55 -0.40
CA LEU A 190 10.78 2.53 -1.36
C LEU A 190 10.73 3.91 -0.73
N ASP A 191 11.06 4.93 -1.52
CA ASP A 191 11.01 6.31 -1.05
C ASP A 191 9.56 6.77 -0.80
N THR A 192 9.37 7.52 0.30
CA THR A 192 8.06 8.04 0.74
C THR A 192 7.36 8.90 -0.31
N GLN A 193 8.07 9.52 -1.26
CA GLN A 193 7.46 10.34 -2.31
C GLN A 193 6.61 9.52 -3.29
N VAL A 194 6.93 8.24 -3.47
CA VAL A 194 6.22 7.32 -4.38
C VAL A 194 5.53 6.18 -3.63
N MET A 195 5.45 6.27 -2.31
CA MET A 195 4.83 5.26 -1.47
C MET A 195 3.30 5.32 -1.57
N LEU A 196 2.70 4.45 -2.38
CA LEU A 196 1.24 4.46 -2.62
C LEU A 196 0.42 4.24 -1.34
N ALA A 197 0.96 3.49 -0.37
CA ALA A 197 0.28 3.24 0.89
C ALA A 197 0.03 4.52 1.72
N ASP A 198 0.81 5.59 1.50
CA ASP A 198 0.59 6.90 2.12
C ASP A 198 -0.81 7.46 1.86
N MET A 199 -1.40 7.16 0.71
CA MET A 199 -2.77 7.58 0.38
C MET A 199 -3.82 6.95 1.30
N PHE A 200 -3.48 5.88 1.99
CA PHE A 200 -4.37 5.09 2.85
C PHE A 200 -4.11 5.30 4.34
N THR A 201 -3.18 6.16 4.70
CA THR A 201 -2.75 6.41 6.08
C THR A 201 -2.74 7.90 6.41
N LYS A 202 -2.20 8.73 5.51
CA LYS A 202 -1.86 10.12 5.75
C LYS A 202 -2.88 11.07 5.10
N ASN A 203 -3.09 12.22 5.71
CA ASN A 203 -3.82 13.32 5.07
C ASN A 203 -2.84 14.13 4.21
N LEU A 204 -2.76 13.78 2.93
CA LEU A 204 -1.76 14.30 2.01
C LEU A 204 -2.09 15.72 1.53
N GLY A 205 -1.05 16.54 1.36
CA GLY A 205 -1.15 17.81 0.64
C GLY A 205 -1.53 17.58 -0.82
N ARG A 206 -2.20 18.56 -1.44
CA ARG A 206 -2.78 18.45 -2.79
C ARG A 206 -1.82 17.86 -3.83
N VAL A 207 -0.59 18.38 -3.90
CA VAL A 207 0.40 17.97 -4.92
C VAL A 207 0.77 16.48 -4.78
N LYS A 208 1.11 16.04 -3.56
CA LYS A 208 1.45 14.63 -3.29
C LYS A 208 0.23 13.72 -3.50
N PHE A 209 -0.95 14.16 -3.08
CA PHE A 209 -2.20 13.42 -3.28
C PHE A 209 -2.51 13.21 -4.78
N GLU A 210 -2.44 14.27 -5.59
CA GLU A 210 -2.69 14.18 -7.04
C GLU A 210 -1.65 13.30 -7.74
N THR A 211 -0.38 13.37 -7.30
CA THR A 211 0.71 12.53 -7.82
C THR A 211 0.48 11.05 -7.53
N LEU A 212 0.28 10.70 -6.25
CA LEU A 212 0.05 9.30 -5.85
C LEU A 212 -1.27 8.77 -6.43
N ARG A 213 -2.31 9.60 -6.56
CA ARG A 213 -3.56 9.23 -7.23
C ARG A 213 -3.32 8.84 -8.69
N GLY A 214 -2.51 9.59 -9.41
CA GLY A 214 -2.11 9.26 -10.78
C GLY A 214 -1.33 7.95 -10.87
N LEU A 215 -0.37 7.74 -9.97
CA LEU A 215 0.42 6.50 -9.87
C LEU A 215 -0.41 5.28 -9.48
N LEU A 216 -1.44 5.49 -8.64
CA LEU A 216 -2.44 4.48 -8.28
C LEU A 216 -3.32 4.06 -9.48
N GLY A 217 -3.26 4.77 -10.60
CA GLY A 217 -4.02 4.42 -11.81
C GLY A 217 -5.41 5.07 -11.88
N MET A 218 -5.68 6.08 -11.05
CA MET A 218 -6.89 6.91 -11.15
C MET A 218 -6.70 7.98 -12.24
N LYS A 219 -7.21 7.72 -13.44
CA LYS A 219 -7.02 8.55 -14.64
C LYS A 219 -8.34 8.96 -15.28
N ALA A 220 -8.31 10.03 -16.07
CA ALA A 220 -9.48 10.49 -16.81
C ALA A 220 -9.89 9.44 -17.86
N VAL A 221 -11.17 9.06 -17.84
CA VAL A 221 -11.76 8.12 -18.81
C VAL A 221 -11.82 8.81 -20.17
N GLY A 222 -10.89 8.47 -21.07
CA GLY A 222 -10.83 9.03 -22.43
C GLY A 222 -9.42 9.41 -22.89
N ASP A 223 -8.43 9.51 -21.99
CA ASP A 223 -7.03 9.79 -22.33
C ASP A 223 -6.33 8.56 -22.93
N SER A 224 -6.70 8.23 -24.15
CA SER A 224 -6.00 7.27 -25.00
C SER A 224 -4.70 7.84 -25.61
N ALA A 225 -4.31 9.07 -25.23
CA ALA A 225 -3.17 9.80 -25.75
C ALA A 225 -1.81 9.51 -25.06
N THR A 226 -1.76 8.70 -24.00
CA THR A 226 -0.48 8.32 -23.36
C THR A 226 -0.13 6.84 -23.58
N ARG A 227 -0.11 6.42 -24.85
CA ARG A 227 0.31 5.08 -25.28
C ARG A 227 1.83 4.81 -25.22
N GLY A 228 2.66 5.73 -24.71
CA GLY A 228 4.12 5.51 -24.67
C GLY A 228 4.90 6.05 -23.46
N GLY A 229 4.26 6.76 -22.52
CA GLY A 229 5.01 7.50 -21.48
C GLY A 229 5.27 6.75 -20.17
N VAL A 230 4.41 5.79 -19.79
CA VAL A 230 4.43 5.19 -18.44
C VAL A 230 5.11 3.81 -18.40
N GLU A 231 5.23 3.13 -19.55
CA GLU A 231 6.10 1.95 -19.64
C GLU A 231 7.52 2.31 -19.21
N HIS A 232 8.02 3.47 -19.61
CA HIS A 232 9.35 3.94 -19.25
C HIS A 232 9.53 4.42 -17.80
N ALA A 233 8.49 4.45 -16.95
CA ALA A 233 8.62 4.85 -15.54
C ALA A 233 8.44 3.67 -14.57
N MET A 234 7.50 2.75 -14.84
CA MET A 234 7.35 1.53 -14.03
C MET A 234 8.30 0.42 -14.49
N LEU A 235 8.53 0.23 -15.81
CA LEU A 235 9.50 -0.76 -16.28
C LEU A 235 10.93 -0.26 -16.14
N SER A 236 11.22 1.04 -16.21
CA SER A 236 12.60 1.53 -15.98
C SER A 236 13.07 1.38 -14.55
N GLN A 237 12.15 1.49 -13.57
CA GLN A 237 12.47 1.25 -12.16
C GLN A 237 12.64 -0.25 -11.89
N THR A 238 12.00 -1.13 -12.68
CA THR A 238 12.23 -2.58 -12.59
C THR A 238 13.50 -3.00 -13.35
N SER A 239 13.77 -2.42 -14.52
CA SER A 239 14.94 -2.74 -15.34
C SER A 239 16.25 -2.14 -14.82
N ALA A 240 16.20 -1.06 -14.04
CA ALA A 240 17.38 -0.55 -13.33
C ALA A 240 17.86 -1.54 -12.24
N VAL A 241 16.94 -2.32 -11.66
CA VAL A 241 17.24 -3.36 -10.67
C VAL A 241 17.72 -4.65 -11.35
N ASP A 242 17.18 -4.99 -12.53
CA ASP A 242 17.66 -6.13 -13.33
C ASP A 242 19.05 -5.85 -13.95
N ASN A 243 19.32 -4.62 -14.44
CA ASN A 243 20.65 -4.22 -14.93
C ASN A 243 21.71 -4.12 -13.82
N ALA A 244 21.32 -3.77 -12.59
CA ALA A 244 22.22 -3.77 -11.43
C ALA A 244 22.56 -5.19 -10.95
N ARG A 245 21.70 -6.18 -11.24
CA ARG A 245 21.98 -7.60 -10.98
C ARG A 245 22.94 -8.18 -12.03
N GLU A 246 22.79 -7.86 -13.31
CA GLU A 246 23.73 -8.34 -14.35
C GLU A 246 25.16 -7.77 -14.16
N PHE A 247 25.31 -6.51 -13.76
CA PHE A 247 26.63 -5.90 -13.50
C PHE A 247 27.33 -6.39 -12.23
N GLY A 248 26.62 -7.08 -11.32
CA GLY A 248 27.14 -7.50 -10.02
C GLY A 248 27.68 -8.93 -9.95
N TRP A 249 27.35 -9.80 -10.92
CA TRP A 249 27.79 -11.19 -10.93
C TRP A 249 29.06 -11.43 -11.75
N GLU A 250 29.32 -10.64 -12.80
CA GLU A 250 30.53 -10.82 -13.62
C GLU A 250 31.82 -10.31 -12.94
N THR A 251 31.73 -9.42 -11.96
CA THR A 251 32.92 -8.94 -11.22
C THR A 251 33.28 -9.74 -9.96
N MET A 252 32.53 -10.80 -9.63
CA MET A 252 32.74 -11.57 -8.39
C MET A 252 33.21 -13.02 -8.60
N VAL A 253 33.41 -13.46 -9.85
CA VAL A 253 33.92 -14.82 -10.16
C VAL A 253 35.41 -14.83 -10.56
N ASP A 254 36.02 -13.67 -10.82
CA ASP A 254 37.43 -13.61 -11.30
C ASP A 254 38.50 -13.31 -10.24
N ASN A 255 38.17 -13.21 -8.95
CA ASN A 255 39.14 -12.85 -7.90
C ASN A 255 39.26 -13.82 -6.71
N LEU A 256 39.02 -15.12 -6.93
CA LEU A 256 39.25 -16.17 -5.93
C LEU A 256 40.36 -17.18 -6.31
N CYS A 257 41.25 -16.80 -7.22
CA CYS A 257 42.55 -17.44 -7.38
C CYS A 257 43.64 -16.37 -7.34
N LEU A 258 44.19 -16.14 -6.14
CA LEU A 258 45.63 -15.95 -5.86
C LEU A 258 45.79 -15.32 -4.45
N PHE A 259 46.48 -16.07 -3.59
CA PHE A 259 46.91 -15.81 -2.21
C PHE A 259 45.89 -16.08 -1.09
#